data_AF-A0A075AVV3-F1
#
_entry.id   AF-A0A075AVV3-F1
#
_cell.length_a   1.000
_cell.length_b   1.000
_cell.length_c   1.000
_cell.angle_alpha   90.00
_cell.angle_beta   90.00
_cell.angle_gamma   90.00
#
_symmetry.space_group_name_H-M   'P 1'
#
loop_
_entity.id
_entity.type
_entity.pdbx_description
1 polymer ?
#
loop_
_entity_poly.entity_id
_entity_poly.type
_entity_poly.pdbx_seq_one_letter_code
_entity_poly.pdbx_strand_id
1 'polypeptide(L)'
;MAEGEDPLEYVFDDLSARFILNIPEEDLASFERLGFQIEQAHWFYDDFYRENNPQLPKMNLKSFAEYLFKHCPSLNQHLNIVDEVINMFRNYKGKVPVCGAVILNEEKDKVLLVKGYSGSTWSFPRGKINQNENEMSCAIREVLEETGFDISEFVNEQDYIELFLEKRARMYVAVGIPENSTFATRTRKEISKIAWHNIADISKKPERYYNVKPFLKKMKKFLKGGLYKDLLKSPDLKSKASSYNSEPEIKKSSKKYESSSGYKSEHSNVKKVQTQKVQILTKEIHKKMIEDEELKEQGIDLVNTM
;
A
#
# COMPACT_ATOMS: atom_id res chain seq x y z
N MET A 1 -23.14 14.59 17.15
CA MET A 1 -24.18 14.59 16.12
C MET A 1 -25.30 15.46 16.63
N ALA A 2 -25.70 16.48 15.85
CA ALA A 2 -26.96 17.17 16.12
C ALA A 2 -28.12 16.19 15.87
N GLU A 3 -29.22 16.31 16.62
CA GLU A 3 -30.39 15.45 16.43
C GLU A 3 -30.99 15.69 15.02
N GLY A 4 -31.04 14.64 14.19
CA GLY A 4 -31.75 14.64 12.91
C GLY A 4 -30.91 14.61 11.61
N GLU A 5 -29.58 14.68 11.68
CA GLU A 5 -28.74 14.50 10.49
C GLU A 5 -28.60 13.01 10.12
N ASP A 6 -28.71 12.69 8.83
CA ASP A 6 -28.43 11.35 8.32
C ASP A 6 -26.96 10.99 8.63
N PRO A 7 -26.70 9.92 9.42
CA PRO A 7 -25.34 9.52 9.78
C PRO A 7 -24.43 9.30 8.56
N LEU A 8 -24.97 8.89 7.42
CA LEU A 8 -24.20 8.67 6.21
C LEU A 8 -23.76 10.00 5.60
N GLU A 9 -24.64 10.99 5.52
CA GLU A 9 -24.34 12.32 4.98
C GLU A 9 -23.24 13.00 5.80
N TYR A 10 -23.35 12.97 7.13
CA TYR A 10 -22.31 13.51 8.02
C TYR A 10 -20.94 12.86 7.80
N VAL A 11 -20.92 11.54 7.61
CA VAL A 11 -19.68 10.80 7.33
C VAL A 11 -19.06 11.25 6.02
N PHE A 12 -19.85 11.42 4.97
CA PHE A 12 -19.34 11.84 3.67
C PHE A 12 -18.97 13.33 3.63
N ASP A 13 -19.55 14.17 4.48
CA ASP A 13 -19.07 15.54 4.70
C ASP A 13 -17.64 15.55 5.29
N ASP A 14 -17.39 14.76 6.34
CA ASP A 14 -16.04 14.65 6.92
C ASP A 14 -15.04 14.06 5.92
N LEU A 15 -15.40 12.95 5.25
CA LEU A 15 -14.52 12.31 4.27
C LEU A 15 -14.19 13.24 3.10
N SER A 16 -15.17 14.01 2.62
CA SER A 16 -14.96 15.02 1.57
C SER A 16 -13.97 16.09 2.04
N ALA A 17 -14.16 16.65 3.25
CA ALA A 17 -13.26 17.65 3.79
C ALA A 17 -11.84 17.10 4.04
N ARG A 18 -11.74 15.87 4.56
CA ARG A 18 -10.50 15.25 4.98
C ARG A 18 -9.62 14.80 3.82
N PHE A 19 -10.22 14.24 2.76
CA PHE A 19 -9.48 13.57 1.68
C PHE A 19 -9.61 14.25 0.31
N ILE A 20 -10.58 15.15 0.10
CA ILE A 20 -10.87 15.68 -1.24
C ILE A 20 -10.76 17.20 -1.32
N LEU A 21 -11.35 17.94 -0.39
CA LEU A 21 -11.48 19.39 -0.53
C LEU A 21 -10.16 20.15 -0.32
N ASN A 22 -9.21 19.54 0.39
CA ASN A 22 -7.96 20.19 0.81
C ASN A 22 -6.72 19.61 0.14
N ILE A 23 -6.87 18.75 -0.88
CA ILE A 23 -5.70 18.14 -1.52
C ILE A 23 -5.02 19.11 -2.51
N PRO A 24 -3.69 19.02 -2.69
CA PRO A 24 -2.93 19.85 -3.62
C PRO A 24 -3.48 19.83 -5.05
N GLU A 25 -3.22 20.89 -5.80
CA GLU A 25 -3.78 21.06 -7.15
C GLU A 25 -3.29 19.96 -8.11
N GLU A 26 -2.01 19.61 -8.01
CA GLU A 26 -1.38 18.52 -8.76
C GLU A 26 -2.02 17.16 -8.49
N ASP A 27 -2.53 16.94 -7.28
CA ASP A 27 -3.15 15.68 -6.88
C ASP A 27 -4.56 15.51 -7.47
N LEU A 28 -5.25 16.62 -7.74
CA LEU A 28 -6.59 16.62 -8.31
C LEU A 28 -6.64 16.54 -9.82
N ALA A 29 -5.62 17.09 -10.47
CA ALA A 29 -5.49 17.00 -11.92
C ALA A 29 -5.07 15.59 -12.37
N SER A 30 -4.63 14.73 -11.45
CA SER A 30 -4.11 13.39 -11.71
C SER A 30 -5.10 12.30 -11.28
N PHE A 31 -5.55 11.45 -12.22
CA PHE A 31 -6.50 10.36 -11.89
C PHE A 31 -5.88 9.36 -10.92
N GLU A 32 -4.57 9.10 -11.00
CA GLU A 32 -3.90 8.18 -10.09
C GLU A 32 -3.88 8.73 -8.66
N ARG A 33 -3.57 10.01 -8.48
CA ARG A 33 -3.53 10.65 -7.17
C ARG A 33 -4.93 10.82 -6.57
N LEU A 34 -5.91 11.25 -7.36
CA LEU A 34 -7.31 11.27 -6.95
C LEU A 34 -7.80 9.87 -6.56
N GLY A 35 -7.45 8.84 -7.34
CA GLY A 35 -7.76 7.45 -7.05
C GLY A 35 -7.21 6.98 -5.70
N PHE A 36 -5.96 7.34 -5.36
CA PHE A 36 -5.39 7.05 -4.04
C PHE A 36 -6.17 7.76 -2.92
N GLN A 37 -6.55 9.03 -3.09
CA GLN A 37 -7.33 9.75 -2.07
C GLN A 37 -8.71 9.11 -1.84
N ILE A 38 -9.39 8.68 -2.91
CA ILE A 38 -10.67 7.96 -2.82
C ILE A 38 -10.49 6.64 -2.08
N GLU A 39 -9.42 5.90 -2.36
CA GLU A 39 -9.13 4.63 -1.68
C GLU A 39 -8.81 4.83 -0.19
N GLN A 40 -8.00 5.84 0.16
CA GLN A 40 -7.72 6.18 1.56
C GLN A 40 -9.02 6.56 2.30
N ALA A 41 -9.90 7.34 1.66
CA ALA A 41 -11.20 7.69 2.21
C ALA A 41 -12.09 6.44 2.40
N HIS A 42 -12.06 5.50 1.45
CA HIS A 42 -12.80 4.24 1.54
C HIS A 42 -12.30 3.37 2.71
N TRP A 43 -10.98 3.22 2.87
CA TRP A 43 -10.41 2.51 4.02
C TRP A 43 -10.74 3.18 5.35
N PHE A 44 -10.66 4.51 5.41
CA PHE A 44 -11.03 5.25 6.61
C PHE A 44 -12.52 5.04 6.97
N TYR A 45 -13.39 5.02 5.96
CA TYR A 45 -14.80 4.68 6.13
C TYR A 45 -15.02 3.29 6.72
N ASP A 46 -14.36 2.27 6.17
CA ASP A 46 -14.52 0.89 6.63
C ASP A 46 -13.90 0.66 8.03
N ASP A 47 -12.76 1.29 8.33
CA ASP A 47 -12.01 1.04 9.56
C ASP A 47 -12.45 1.88 10.76
N PHE A 48 -12.96 3.09 10.54
CA PHE A 48 -13.33 4.00 11.63
C PHE A 48 -14.83 4.28 11.70
N TYR A 49 -15.51 4.49 10.57
CA TYR A 49 -16.95 4.80 10.60
C TYR A 49 -17.80 3.54 10.73
N ARG A 50 -17.57 2.54 9.87
CA ARG A 50 -18.35 1.29 9.90
C ARG A 50 -18.06 0.40 11.11
N GLU A 51 -16.83 0.44 11.64
CA GLU A 51 -16.49 -0.27 12.88
C GLU A 51 -17.28 0.29 14.08
N ASN A 52 -17.48 1.61 14.12
CA ASN A 52 -18.22 2.28 15.20
C ASN A 52 -19.75 2.31 14.96
N ASN A 53 -20.20 2.22 13.71
CA ASN A 53 -21.61 2.21 13.36
C ASN A 53 -21.91 1.12 12.30
N PRO A 54 -22.27 -0.11 12.73
CA PRO A 54 -22.56 -1.21 11.83
C PRO A 54 -23.78 -1.02 10.91
N GLN A 55 -24.63 -0.01 11.17
CA GLN A 55 -25.78 0.32 10.31
C GLN A 55 -25.36 1.03 9.03
N LEU A 56 -24.14 1.57 8.97
CA LEU A 56 -23.61 2.19 7.77
C LEU A 56 -23.41 1.13 6.66
N PRO A 57 -23.83 1.44 5.42
CA PRO A 57 -23.83 0.48 4.32
C PRO A 57 -22.41 0.01 3.98
N LYS A 58 -22.24 -1.30 3.81
CA LYS A 58 -20.99 -1.84 3.27
C LYS A 58 -20.90 -1.50 1.79
N MET A 59 -19.84 -0.79 1.41
CA MET A 59 -19.60 -0.37 0.03
C MET A 59 -18.31 -1.02 -0.50
N ASN A 60 -18.27 -1.30 -1.79
CA ASN A 60 -17.00 -1.55 -2.48
C ASN A 60 -16.43 -0.20 -2.96
N LEU A 61 -15.18 -0.19 -3.42
CA LEU A 61 -14.52 1.05 -3.84
C LEU A 61 -15.29 1.82 -4.92
N LYS A 62 -15.95 1.12 -5.87
CA LYS A 62 -16.72 1.78 -6.94
C LYS A 62 -17.98 2.45 -6.37
N SER A 63 -18.81 1.71 -5.61
CA SER A 63 -20.03 2.27 -5.04
C SER A 63 -19.75 3.38 -4.02
N PHE A 64 -18.62 3.26 -3.29
CA PHE A 64 -18.13 4.31 -2.40
C PHE A 64 -17.73 5.57 -3.19
N ALA A 65 -16.99 5.41 -4.28
CA ALA A 65 -16.58 6.53 -5.14
C ALA A 65 -17.79 7.22 -5.78
N GLU A 66 -18.78 6.47 -6.26
CA GLU A 66 -20.03 7.02 -6.81
C GLU A 66 -20.76 7.88 -5.76
N TYR A 67 -20.86 7.39 -4.52
CA TYR A 67 -21.46 8.15 -3.43
C TYR A 67 -20.64 9.40 -3.10
N LEU A 68 -19.32 9.27 -2.99
CA LEU A 68 -18.42 10.38 -2.70
C LEU A 68 -18.50 11.49 -3.77
N PHE A 69 -18.53 11.11 -5.05
CA PHE A 69 -18.69 12.07 -6.14
C PHE A 69 -20.03 12.76 -6.07
N LYS A 70 -21.10 12.01 -5.82
CA LYS A 70 -22.45 12.57 -5.70
C LYS A 70 -22.56 13.53 -4.53
N HIS A 71 -21.95 13.20 -3.39
CA HIS A 71 -22.02 13.98 -2.16
C HIS A 71 -21.16 15.24 -2.23
N CYS A 72 -19.93 15.13 -2.75
CA CYS A 72 -18.98 16.23 -2.79
C CYS A 72 -19.35 17.23 -3.91
N PRO A 73 -19.72 18.49 -3.60
CA PRO A 73 -20.19 19.44 -4.61
C PRO A 73 -19.21 19.70 -5.75
N SER A 74 -17.90 19.63 -5.47
CA SER A 74 -16.85 19.84 -6.47
C SER A 74 -16.65 18.65 -7.41
N LEU A 75 -17.10 17.46 -7.02
CA LEU A 75 -17.04 16.23 -7.81
C LEU A 75 -18.37 15.87 -8.49
N ASN A 76 -19.51 16.36 -7.97
CA ASN A 76 -20.85 15.94 -8.38
C ASN A 76 -21.10 16.08 -9.89
N GLN A 77 -20.67 17.18 -10.50
CA GLN A 77 -20.81 17.40 -11.95
C GLN A 77 -19.98 16.44 -12.82
N HIS A 78 -19.12 15.62 -12.21
CA HIS A 78 -18.21 14.67 -12.85
C HIS A 78 -18.56 13.21 -12.51
N LEU A 79 -19.80 12.95 -12.11
CA LEU A 79 -20.29 11.58 -11.84
C LEU A 79 -20.12 10.63 -13.03
N ASN A 80 -20.15 11.17 -14.26
CA ASN A 80 -20.05 10.39 -15.48
C ASN A 80 -18.64 9.84 -15.77
N ILE A 81 -17.61 10.23 -15.01
CA ILE A 81 -16.22 9.75 -15.19
C ILE A 81 -15.74 8.81 -14.06
N VAL A 82 -16.61 8.50 -13.09
CA VAL A 82 -16.21 7.71 -11.90
C VAL A 82 -15.67 6.34 -12.31
N ASP A 83 -16.31 5.69 -13.28
CA ASP A 83 -15.89 4.38 -13.76
C ASP A 83 -14.51 4.41 -14.40
N GLU A 84 -14.24 5.42 -15.22
CA GLU A 84 -12.96 5.66 -15.88
C GLU A 84 -11.87 5.93 -14.85
N VAL A 85 -12.11 6.84 -13.90
CA VAL A 85 -11.16 7.15 -12.81
C VAL A 85 -10.79 5.88 -12.04
N ILE A 86 -11.79 5.09 -11.65
CA ILE A 86 -11.58 3.87 -10.86
C ILE A 86 -10.84 2.80 -11.68
N ASN A 87 -11.19 2.61 -12.95
CA ASN A 87 -10.54 1.64 -13.82
C ASN A 87 -9.09 2.01 -14.13
N MET A 88 -8.84 3.29 -14.46
CA MET A 88 -7.49 3.80 -14.71
C MET A 88 -6.64 3.72 -13.44
N PHE A 89 -7.20 4.09 -12.29
CA PHE A 89 -6.52 3.94 -11.00
C PHE A 89 -6.15 2.48 -10.71
N ARG A 90 -7.07 1.53 -10.89
CA ARG A 90 -6.79 0.10 -10.71
C ARG A 90 -5.69 -0.40 -11.65
N ASN A 91 -5.72 0.00 -12.92
CA ASN A 91 -4.70 -0.35 -13.91
C ASN A 91 -3.33 0.21 -13.50
N TYR A 92 -3.27 1.49 -13.15
CA TYR A 92 -2.06 2.14 -12.66
C TYR A 92 -1.52 1.42 -11.41
N LYS A 93 -2.35 1.24 -10.39
CA LYS A 93 -1.99 0.59 -9.13
C LYS A 93 -1.53 -0.86 -9.33
N GLY A 94 -2.08 -1.53 -10.33
CA GLY A 94 -1.66 -2.86 -10.78
C GLY A 94 -0.22 -2.90 -11.24
N LYS A 95 0.26 -1.85 -11.91
CA LYS A 95 1.62 -1.76 -12.47
C LYS A 95 2.68 -1.26 -11.49
N VAL A 96 2.28 -0.64 -10.37
CA VAL A 96 3.23 -0.10 -9.38
C VAL A 96 4.17 -1.21 -8.87
N PRO A 97 5.51 -1.03 -9.01
CA PRO A 97 6.50 -1.97 -8.53
C PRO A 97 6.32 -2.29 -7.06
N VAL A 98 6.69 -3.52 -6.68
CA VAL A 98 6.66 -3.96 -5.30
C VAL A 98 8.05 -4.26 -4.76
N CYS A 99 8.29 -3.87 -3.52
CA CYS A 99 9.51 -4.18 -2.78
C CYS A 99 9.16 -4.93 -1.49
N GLY A 100 10.02 -5.85 -1.07
CA GLY A 100 9.84 -6.62 0.15
C GLY A 100 11.09 -7.42 0.51
N ALA A 101 10.94 -8.44 1.35
CA ALA A 101 12.08 -9.27 1.74
C ALA A 101 11.82 -10.79 1.71
N VAL A 102 12.86 -11.53 1.33
CA VAL A 102 13.02 -12.96 1.63
C VAL A 102 13.76 -13.04 2.96
N ILE A 103 13.01 -13.33 4.02
CA ILE A 103 13.52 -13.39 5.40
C ILE A 103 13.84 -14.84 5.75
N LEU A 104 15.12 -15.13 5.99
CA LEU A 104 15.64 -16.45 6.34
C LEU A 104 15.99 -16.53 7.83
N ASN A 105 15.70 -17.68 8.42
CA ASN A 105 16.15 -17.98 9.78
C ASN A 105 17.68 -18.19 9.85
N GLU A 106 18.21 -18.37 11.05
CA GLU A 106 19.64 -18.62 11.32
C GLU A 106 20.20 -19.81 10.53
N GLU A 107 19.44 -20.91 10.45
CA GLU A 107 19.82 -22.14 9.74
C GLU A 107 19.58 -22.07 8.22
N LYS A 108 18.93 -21.01 7.73
CA LYS A 108 18.61 -20.78 6.30
C LYS A 108 17.76 -21.88 5.66
N ASP A 109 17.00 -22.61 6.47
CA ASP A 109 16.13 -23.71 6.04
C ASP A 109 14.64 -23.33 6.07
N LYS A 110 14.29 -22.20 6.69
CA LYS A 110 12.94 -21.63 6.74
C LYS A 110 12.90 -20.19 6.26
N VAL A 111 11.75 -19.80 5.72
CA VAL A 111 11.43 -18.41 5.38
C VAL A 111 10.21 -17.91 6.13
N LEU A 112 10.22 -16.63 6.52
CA LEU A 112 9.05 -15.96 7.10
C LEU A 112 8.08 -15.56 5.98
N LEU A 113 6.81 -15.94 6.15
CA LEU A 113 5.74 -15.60 5.21
C LEU A 113 4.56 -15.01 5.95
N VAL A 114 3.79 -14.21 5.22
CA VAL A 114 2.54 -13.60 5.68
C VAL A 114 1.36 -14.15 4.88
N LYS A 115 0.18 -14.12 5.49
CA LYS A 115 -1.08 -14.49 4.86
C LYS A 115 -2.14 -13.42 5.12
N GLY A 116 -2.75 -12.90 4.06
CA GLY A 116 -3.80 -11.89 4.17
C GLY A 116 -5.13 -12.44 4.71
N TYR A 117 -6.05 -11.56 5.14
CA TYR A 117 -7.40 -11.97 5.58
C TYR A 117 -8.30 -12.47 4.44
N SER A 118 -8.18 -11.89 3.25
CA SER A 118 -8.99 -12.22 2.07
C SER A 118 -8.42 -13.37 1.23
N GLY A 119 -7.16 -13.77 1.49
CA GLY A 119 -6.44 -14.77 0.70
C GLY A 119 -6.28 -16.11 1.43
N SER A 120 -6.22 -17.20 0.67
CA SER A 120 -5.90 -18.53 1.20
C SER A 120 -4.39 -18.85 1.16
N THR A 121 -3.62 -18.10 0.39
CA THR A 121 -2.21 -18.32 0.09
C THR A 121 -1.28 -17.53 1.01
N TRP A 122 -0.06 -18.05 1.19
CA TRP A 122 1.05 -17.40 1.86
C TRP A 122 1.94 -16.70 0.85
N SER A 123 2.56 -15.59 1.22
CA SER A 123 3.53 -14.90 0.37
C SER A 123 4.60 -14.19 1.19
N PHE A 124 5.67 -13.74 0.55
CA PHE A 124 6.66 -12.92 1.23
C PHE A 124 6.09 -11.56 1.59
N PRO A 125 6.50 -10.97 2.74
CA PRO A 125 6.10 -9.63 3.10
C PRO A 125 6.63 -8.62 2.08
N ARG A 126 5.73 -7.81 1.51
CA ARG A 126 6.02 -6.85 0.44
C ARG A 126 4.84 -5.92 0.20
N GLY A 127 5.13 -4.73 -0.32
CA GLY A 127 4.10 -3.84 -0.85
C GLY A 127 4.64 -2.87 -1.87
N LYS A 128 3.87 -1.83 -2.14
CA LYS A 128 4.10 -0.93 -3.29
C LYS A 128 5.10 0.16 -2.91
N ILE A 129 5.98 0.48 -3.84
CA ILE A 129 6.90 1.61 -3.67
C ILE A 129 6.13 2.94 -3.69
N ASN A 130 6.43 3.81 -2.73
CA ASN A 130 5.87 5.16 -2.67
C ASN A 130 6.63 6.11 -3.60
N GLN A 131 6.02 7.26 -3.90
CA GLN A 131 6.71 8.30 -4.65
C GLN A 131 7.94 8.78 -3.88
N ASN A 132 9.07 8.92 -4.60
CA ASN A 132 10.36 9.36 -4.05
C ASN A 132 10.94 8.46 -2.95
N GLU A 133 10.43 7.24 -2.80
CA GLU A 133 10.96 6.21 -1.91
C GLU A 133 11.93 5.32 -2.69
N ASN A 134 13.11 5.02 -2.12
CA ASN A 134 14.01 4.02 -2.70
C ASN A 134 13.54 2.60 -2.36
N GLU A 135 13.93 1.62 -3.17
CA GLU A 135 13.43 0.26 -3.08
C GLU A 135 13.74 -0.43 -1.75
N MET A 136 14.92 -0.17 -1.17
CA MET A 136 15.31 -0.78 0.11
C MET A 136 14.49 -0.21 1.26
N SER A 137 14.27 1.10 1.26
CA SER A 137 13.43 1.77 2.26
C SER A 137 11.98 1.30 2.17
N CYS A 138 11.46 1.12 0.94
CA CYS A 138 10.16 0.50 0.72
C CYS A 138 10.11 -0.93 1.30
N ALA A 139 11.10 -1.78 1.00
CA ALA A 139 11.13 -3.14 1.53
C ALA A 139 11.16 -3.19 3.07
N ILE A 140 11.96 -2.33 3.71
CA ILE A 140 12.05 -2.22 5.18
C ILE A 140 10.70 -1.79 5.75
N ARG A 141 10.10 -0.72 5.20
CA ARG A 141 8.80 -0.19 5.64
C ARG A 141 7.71 -1.25 5.55
N GLU A 142 7.57 -1.89 4.40
CA GLU A 142 6.53 -2.90 4.13
C GLU A 142 6.68 -4.11 5.06
N VAL A 143 7.91 -4.58 5.28
CA VAL A 143 8.16 -5.69 6.22
C VAL A 143 7.81 -5.29 7.65
N LEU A 144 8.17 -4.07 8.06
CA LEU A 144 7.83 -3.54 9.37
C LEU A 144 6.31 -3.38 9.56
N GLU A 145 5.59 -2.93 8.53
CA GLU A 145 4.13 -2.78 8.54
C GLU A 145 3.43 -4.14 8.63
N GLU A 146 3.81 -5.11 7.78
CA GLU A 146 3.14 -6.41 7.71
C GLU A 146 3.55 -7.37 8.83
N THR A 147 4.77 -7.26 9.36
CA THR A 147 5.32 -8.23 10.34
C THR A 147 5.65 -7.64 11.71
N GLY A 148 5.76 -6.31 11.83
CA GLY A 148 6.20 -5.64 13.05
C GLY A 148 7.70 -5.74 13.32
N PHE A 149 8.47 -6.35 12.42
CA PHE A 149 9.90 -6.58 12.59
C PHE A 149 10.71 -5.67 11.66
N ASP A 150 11.71 -4.98 12.23
CA ASP A 150 12.62 -4.13 11.47
C ASP A 150 13.81 -4.95 10.94
N ILE A 151 13.95 -4.98 9.61
CA ILE A 151 15.01 -5.73 8.92
C ILE A 151 16.20 -4.86 8.51
N SER A 152 16.24 -3.58 8.90
CA SER A 152 17.26 -2.62 8.45
C SER A 152 18.70 -3.12 8.65
N GLU A 153 18.97 -3.78 9.78
CA GLU A 153 20.28 -4.33 10.13
C GLU A 153 20.59 -5.69 9.46
N PHE A 154 19.64 -6.25 8.72
CA PHE A 154 19.73 -7.59 8.12
C PHE A 154 19.79 -7.58 6.59
N VAL A 155 19.62 -6.41 5.97
CA VAL A 155 19.60 -6.26 4.50
C VAL A 155 20.76 -5.41 4.01
N ASN A 156 21.24 -5.72 2.80
CA ASN A 156 22.19 -4.89 2.07
C ASN A 156 21.60 -4.46 0.73
N GLU A 157 21.99 -3.28 0.26
CA GLU A 157 21.48 -2.71 -0.98
C GLU A 157 21.74 -3.59 -2.22
N GLN A 158 22.83 -4.38 -2.20
CA GLN A 158 23.23 -5.26 -3.30
C GLN A 158 22.61 -6.67 -3.21
N ASP A 159 22.04 -7.03 -2.07
CA ASP A 159 21.57 -8.38 -1.78
C ASP A 159 20.07 -8.51 -2.06
N TYR A 160 19.68 -8.43 -3.32
CA TYR A 160 18.30 -8.56 -3.74
C TYR A 160 18.09 -9.54 -4.90
N ILE A 161 16.85 -10.00 -5.01
CA ILE A 161 16.36 -10.79 -6.12
C ILE A 161 15.27 -9.99 -6.81
N GLU A 162 15.51 -9.65 -8.07
CA GLU A 162 14.50 -8.99 -8.90
C GLU A 162 13.93 -9.97 -9.93
N LEU A 163 12.60 -9.94 -10.04
CA LEU A 163 11.81 -10.69 -11.00
C LEU A 163 10.75 -9.77 -11.61
N PHE A 164 10.48 -9.97 -12.90
CA PHE A 164 9.27 -9.47 -13.52
C PHE A 164 8.23 -10.58 -13.51
N LEU A 165 7.14 -10.37 -12.77
CA LEU A 165 6.00 -11.29 -12.72
C LEU A 165 4.85 -10.64 -13.50
N GLU A 166 3.75 -10.30 -12.85
CA GLU A 166 2.74 -9.37 -13.39
C GLU A 166 3.23 -7.92 -13.39
N LYS A 167 4.25 -7.65 -12.57
CA LYS A 167 4.91 -6.35 -12.37
C LYS A 167 6.32 -6.58 -11.84
N ARG A 168 7.12 -5.51 -11.80
CA ARG A 168 8.45 -5.57 -11.19
C ARG A 168 8.33 -5.86 -9.69
N ALA A 169 9.02 -6.90 -9.24
CA ALA A 169 9.08 -7.29 -7.84
C ALA A 169 10.54 -7.46 -7.41
N ARG A 170 10.98 -6.64 -6.45
CA ARG A 170 12.32 -6.69 -5.86
C ARG A 170 12.24 -7.19 -4.42
N MET A 171 12.94 -8.26 -4.10
CA MET A 171 12.94 -8.85 -2.78
C MET A 171 14.37 -8.85 -2.21
N TYR A 172 14.61 -8.11 -1.14
CA TYR A 172 15.89 -8.09 -0.42
C TYR A 172 16.06 -9.37 0.39
N VAL A 173 17.29 -9.84 0.55
CA VAL A 173 17.60 -11.08 1.26
C VAL A 173 18.06 -10.74 2.68
N ALA A 174 17.18 -10.95 3.66
CA ALA A 174 17.49 -10.81 5.08
C ALA A 174 17.76 -12.21 5.66
N VAL A 175 18.87 -12.39 6.40
CA VAL A 175 19.25 -13.72 6.91
C VAL A 175 19.70 -13.62 8.36
N GLY A 176 19.55 -14.70 9.11
CA GLY A 176 20.01 -14.77 10.49
C GLY A 176 18.96 -14.25 11.48
N ILE A 177 17.69 -14.21 11.09
CA ILE A 177 16.62 -13.74 11.97
C ILE A 177 16.19 -14.91 12.89
N PRO A 178 16.27 -14.77 14.22
CA PRO A 178 15.90 -15.84 15.14
C PRO A 178 14.42 -16.20 15.03
N GLU A 179 14.10 -17.50 15.04
CA GLU A 179 12.71 -17.94 14.91
C GLU A 179 11.82 -17.56 16.10
N ASN A 180 12.41 -17.32 17.27
CA ASN A 180 11.74 -16.84 18.48
C ASN A 180 11.52 -15.32 18.50
N SER A 181 11.88 -14.61 17.42
CA SER A 181 11.54 -13.19 17.26
C SER A 181 10.03 -12.99 17.32
N THR A 182 9.61 -11.86 17.89
CA THR A 182 8.19 -11.52 17.96
C THR A 182 7.75 -10.85 16.68
N PHE A 183 6.68 -11.37 16.07
CA PHE A 183 6.08 -10.80 14.87
C PHE A 183 4.62 -10.46 15.15
N ALA A 184 4.24 -9.22 14.86
CA ALA A 184 2.88 -8.72 14.99
C ALA A 184 2.65 -7.64 13.93
N THR A 185 1.67 -7.87 13.06
CA THR A 185 1.32 -6.89 12.03
C THR A 185 0.90 -5.56 12.66
N ARG A 186 1.28 -4.45 12.02
CA ARG A 186 0.89 -3.09 12.41
C ARG A 186 -0.30 -2.60 11.60
N THR A 187 -0.71 -3.33 10.57
CA THR A 187 -1.82 -2.97 9.70
C THR A 187 -3.13 -3.62 10.17
N ARG A 188 -4.26 -2.94 9.93
CA ARG A 188 -5.58 -3.41 10.35
C ARG A 188 -6.20 -4.25 9.26
N LYS A 189 -6.69 -5.45 9.61
CA LYS A 189 -7.44 -6.36 8.72
C LYS A 189 -6.73 -6.75 7.41
N GLU A 190 -5.42 -6.53 7.30
CA GLU A 190 -4.63 -6.88 6.12
C GLU A 190 -3.98 -8.25 6.29
N ILE A 191 -3.13 -8.43 7.33
CA ILE A 191 -2.43 -9.69 7.62
C ILE A 191 -3.13 -10.49 8.71
N SER A 192 -3.55 -11.71 8.37
CA SER A 192 -4.21 -12.63 9.32
C SER A 192 -3.24 -13.53 10.07
N LYS A 193 -2.13 -13.93 9.43
CA LYS A 193 -1.13 -14.82 10.02
C LYS A 193 0.27 -14.50 9.51
N ILE A 194 1.24 -14.73 10.39
CA ILE A 194 2.68 -14.66 10.12
C ILE A 194 3.28 -15.96 10.63
N ALA A 195 4.10 -16.64 9.82
CA ALA A 195 4.69 -17.92 10.22
C ALA A 195 5.99 -18.22 9.48
N TRP A 196 6.85 -19.02 10.12
CA TRP A 196 7.99 -19.65 9.48
C TRP A 196 7.56 -20.89 8.68
N HIS A 197 8.06 -20.99 7.45
CA HIS A 197 7.80 -22.12 6.56
C HIS A 197 9.09 -22.78 6.10
N ASN A 198 9.18 -24.11 6.25
CA ASN A 198 10.32 -24.87 5.75
C ASN A 198 10.39 -24.82 4.21
N ILE A 199 11.56 -24.44 3.68
CA ILE A 199 11.81 -24.27 2.25
C ILE A 199 11.60 -25.58 1.48
N ALA A 200 11.91 -26.73 2.09
CA ALA A 200 11.70 -28.03 1.49
C ALA A 200 10.20 -28.35 1.32
N ASP A 201 9.36 -27.93 2.28
CA ASP A 201 7.93 -28.19 2.26
C ASP A 201 7.17 -27.27 1.31
N ILE A 202 7.62 -26.03 1.13
CA ILE A 202 7.07 -25.11 0.13
C ILE A 202 7.13 -25.73 -1.27
N SER A 203 8.21 -26.46 -1.57
CA SER A 203 8.40 -27.09 -2.87
C SER A 203 7.43 -28.26 -3.13
N LYS A 204 6.90 -28.88 -2.06
CA LYS A 204 5.96 -30.02 -2.13
C LYS A 204 4.50 -29.58 -2.30
N LYS A 205 4.14 -28.39 -1.85
CA LYS A 205 2.76 -27.85 -1.84
C LYS A 205 2.69 -26.42 -2.41
N PRO A 206 3.13 -26.19 -3.65
CA PRO A 206 3.28 -24.85 -4.23
C PRO A 206 1.97 -24.06 -4.32
N GLU A 207 0.82 -24.74 -4.42
CA GLU A 207 -0.51 -24.14 -4.52
C GLU A 207 -0.91 -23.30 -3.29
N ARG A 208 -0.24 -23.52 -2.15
CA ARG A 208 -0.45 -22.73 -0.93
C ARG A 208 0.30 -21.41 -0.93
N TYR A 209 1.12 -21.14 -1.93
CA TYR A 209 2.07 -20.02 -1.93
C TYR A 209 1.94 -19.18 -3.19
N TYR A 210 1.70 -17.89 -3.03
CA TYR A 210 1.64 -16.96 -4.14
C TYR A 210 3.02 -16.36 -4.40
N ASN A 211 3.55 -16.60 -5.60
CA ASN A 211 4.84 -16.07 -6.09
C ASN A 211 6.08 -16.36 -5.22
N VAL A 212 6.03 -17.32 -4.30
CA VAL A 212 7.20 -17.67 -3.43
C VAL A 212 8.26 -18.48 -4.17
N LYS A 213 7.84 -19.51 -4.93
CA LYS A 213 8.74 -20.49 -5.57
C LYS A 213 9.77 -19.86 -6.54
N PRO A 214 9.41 -18.88 -7.40
CA PRO A 214 10.37 -18.23 -8.28
C PRO A 214 11.53 -17.56 -7.52
N PHE A 215 11.25 -16.86 -6.42
CA PHE A 215 12.28 -16.25 -5.59
C PHE A 215 13.14 -17.29 -4.88
N LEU A 216 12.55 -18.34 -4.30
CA LEU A 216 13.32 -19.41 -3.65
C LEU A 216 14.33 -20.08 -4.60
N LYS A 217 13.98 -20.24 -5.89
CA LYS A 217 14.90 -20.78 -6.90
C LYS A 217 16.12 -19.88 -7.10
N LYS A 218 15.92 -18.56 -7.21
CA LYS A 218 17.01 -17.59 -7.35
C LYS A 218 17.81 -17.42 -6.05
N MET A 219 17.15 -17.42 -4.90
CA MET A 219 17.77 -17.35 -3.58
C MET A 219 18.73 -18.54 -3.34
N LYS A 220 18.33 -19.76 -3.69
CA LYS A 220 19.23 -20.93 -3.60
C LYS A 220 20.48 -20.78 -4.46
N LYS A 221 20.40 -20.10 -5.61
CA LYS A 221 21.57 -19.77 -6.45
C LYS A 221 22.43 -18.70 -5.79
N PHE A 222 21.79 -17.66 -5.23
CA PHE A 222 22.44 -16.57 -4.51
C PHE A 222 23.26 -17.08 -3.31
N LEU A 223 22.67 -17.91 -2.44
CA LEU A 223 23.36 -18.47 -1.27
C LEU A 223 24.53 -19.41 -1.63
N LYS A 224 24.48 -20.08 -2.78
CA LYS A 224 25.57 -20.93 -3.28
C LYS A 224 26.72 -20.12 -3.89
N GLY A 225 26.47 -18.88 -4.32
CA GLY A 225 27.41 -18.04 -5.06
C GLY A 225 28.48 -17.32 -4.23
N GLY A 226 28.54 -17.54 -2.91
CA GLY A 226 29.65 -17.08 -2.07
C GLY A 226 29.54 -15.66 -1.51
N LEU A 227 28.71 -14.75 -2.04
CA LEU A 227 28.55 -13.38 -1.52
C LEU A 227 28.17 -13.33 -0.02
N TYR A 228 27.41 -14.32 0.46
CA TYR A 228 26.94 -14.35 1.85
C TYR A 228 27.94 -14.95 2.86
N LYS A 229 29.08 -15.50 2.41
CA LYS A 229 30.10 -16.06 3.32
C LYS A 229 30.92 -14.97 4.00
N ASP A 230 30.95 -13.76 3.46
CA ASP A 230 31.77 -12.66 3.97
C ASP A 230 31.01 -11.76 4.97
N LEU A 231 29.69 -11.62 4.84
CA LEU A 231 28.84 -10.89 5.80
C LEU A 231 28.80 -11.53 7.20
N LEU A 232 28.97 -12.85 7.30
CA LEU A 232 28.97 -13.60 8.57
C LEU A 232 30.30 -13.54 9.34
N LYS A 233 31.34 -12.89 8.79
CA LYS A 233 32.64 -12.75 9.46
C LYS A 233 32.74 -11.50 10.34
N SER A 234 31.72 -10.63 10.34
CA SER A 234 31.69 -9.49 11.27
C SER A 234 31.33 -9.97 12.69
N PRO A 235 32.18 -9.76 13.72
CA PRO A 235 31.93 -10.21 15.09
C PRO A 235 30.74 -9.51 15.79
N ASP A 236 30.23 -8.42 15.21
CA ASP A 236 29.33 -7.47 15.90
C ASP A 236 27.86 -7.88 15.98
N LEU A 237 27.43 -8.95 15.30
CA LEU A 237 26.02 -9.39 15.30
C LEU A 237 25.66 -10.29 16.49
N LYS A 238 26.63 -10.97 17.12
CA LYS A 238 26.38 -11.90 18.24
C LYS A 238 26.21 -11.21 19.60
N SER A 239 26.68 -9.97 19.76
CA SER A 239 26.71 -9.27 21.05
C SER A 239 25.53 -8.32 21.29
N LYS A 240 24.74 -7.97 20.26
CA LYS A 240 23.68 -6.94 20.36
C LYS A 240 22.27 -7.49 20.58
N ALA A 241 22.05 -8.79 20.34
CA ALA A 241 20.77 -9.46 20.57
C ALA A 241 20.35 -9.55 22.05
N SER A 242 21.24 -9.25 23.01
CA SER A 242 20.98 -9.36 24.46
C SER A 242 20.60 -8.05 25.15
N SER A 243 20.53 -6.90 24.45
CA SER A 243 20.38 -5.58 25.11
C SER A 243 19.00 -4.91 24.98
N TYR A 244 18.03 -5.49 24.28
CA TYR A 244 16.68 -4.92 24.18
C TYR A 244 15.79 -5.40 25.34
N ASN A 245 16.12 -4.95 26.55
CA ASN A 245 15.23 -4.94 27.71
C ASN A 245 15.36 -3.58 28.40
N SER A 246 14.80 -2.54 27.77
CA SER A 246 14.46 -1.29 28.44
C SER A 246 13.43 -0.55 27.61
N GLU A 247 12.20 -0.48 28.14
CA GLU A 247 11.15 0.42 27.65
C GLU A 247 11.65 1.87 27.69
N PRO A 248 11.48 2.67 26.62
CA PRO A 248 11.57 4.11 26.73
C PRO A 248 10.20 4.69 27.12
N GLU A 249 10.17 5.43 28.23
CA GLU A 249 9.04 6.24 28.68
C GLU A 249 8.54 7.19 27.59
N ILE A 250 7.24 7.09 27.28
CA ILE A 250 6.54 8.00 26.38
C ILE A 250 6.33 9.35 27.09
N LYS A 251 7.13 10.36 26.74
CA LYS A 251 6.77 11.76 26.99
C LYS A 251 5.58 12.13 26.10
N LYS A 252 4.39 12.22 26.70
CA LYS A 252 3.18 12.74 26.08
C LYS A 252 3.40 14.20 25.64
N SER A 253 3.63 14.42 24.35
CA SER A 253 3.51 15.73 23.71
C SER A 253 2.14 15.82 23.05
N SER A 254 1.15 16.29 23.81
CA SER A 254 -0.16 16.69 23.29
C SER A 254 -0.05 18.00 22.53
N LYS A 255 -0.07 17.97 21.20
CA LYS A 255 -0.41 19.16 20.39
C LYS A 255 -1.92 19.27 20.31
N LYS A 256 -2.47 20.24 21.05
CA LYS A 256 -3.85 20.74 20.87
C LYS A 256 -3.94 21.37 19.49
N TYR A 257 -4.86 20.89 18.66
CA TYR A 257 -5.31 21.63 17.49
C TYR A 257 -6.48 22.52 17.93
N GLU A 258 -6.25 23.83 17.91
CA GLU A 258 -7.28 24.83 18.14
C GLU A 258 -8.21 24.90 16.92
N SER A 259 -9.51 24.82 17.18
CA SER A 259 -10.57 25.08 16.22
C SER A 259 -10.65 26.58 15.94
N SER A 260 -10.34 27.03 14.74
CA SER A 260 -10.67 28.38 14.29
C SER A 260 -12.02 28.37 13.57
N SER A 261 -13.00 29.03 14.18
CA SER A 261 -14.28 29.36 13.56
C SER A 261 -14.10 30.53 12.60
N GLY A 262 -14.15 30.25 11.29
CA GLY A 262 -14.09 31.24 10.22
C GLY A 262 -14.96 30.83 9.02
N TYR A 263 -16.13 30.27 9.27
CA TYR A 263 -17.03 29.77 8.23
C TYR A 263 -17.83 30.92 7.61
N LYS A 264 -17.54 31.25 6.34
CA LYS A 264 -18.53 31.40 5.24
C LYS A 264 -18.02 32.11 3.97
N SER A 265 -16.90 32.84 4.00
CA SER A 265 -16.42 33.58 2.81
C SER A 265 -15.40 32.84 1.92
N GLU A 266 -14.66 31.86 2.45
CA GLU A 266 -13.62 31.14 1.70
C GLU A 266 -14.15 29.93 0.90
N HIS A 267 -15.28 29.34 1.31
CA HIS A 267 -15.83 28.15 0.68
C HIS A 267 -16.26 28.32 -0.79
N SER A 268 -16.66 29.52 -1.20
CA SER A 268 -17.10 29.77 -2.58
C SER A 268 -15.94 29.76 -3.58
N ASN A 269 -14.78 30.29 -3.18
CA ASN A 269 -13.57 30.28 -4.01
C ASN A 269 -12.94 28.89 -4.07
N VAL A 270 -12.85 28.18 -2.95
CA VAL A 270 -12.34 26.80 -2.91
C VAL A 270 -13.15 25.89 -3.83
N LYS A 271 -14.50 25.97 -3.76
CA LYS A 271 -15.39 25.17 -4.64
C LYS A 271 -15.16 25.45 -6.12
N LYS A 272 -15.04 26.73 -6.52
CA LYS A 272 -14.81 27.11 -7.93
C LYS A 272 -13.48 26.62 -8.47
N VAL A 273 -12.40 26.80 -7.70
CA VAL A 273 -11.05 26.34 -8.05
C VAL A 273 -11.03 24.81 -8.22
N GLN A 274 -11.68 24.10 -7.30
CA GLN A 274 -11.77 22.64 -7.34
C GLN A 274 -12.53 22.12 -8.57
N THR A 275 -13.68 22.72 -8.85
CA THR A 275 -14.48 22.45 -10.06
C THR A 275 -13.66 22.62 -11.34
N GLN A 276 -12.86 23.69 -11.45
CA GLN A 276 -11.99 23.90 -12.62
C GLN A 276 -10.92 22.82 -12.77
N LYS A 277 -10.36 22.32 -11.67
CA LYS A 277 -9.33 21.25 -11.70
C LYS A 277 -9.91 19.91 -12.13
N VAL A 278 -11.09 19.55 -11.65
CA VAL A 278 -11.75 18.30 -12.07
C VAL A 278 -12.18 18.39 -13.55
N GLN A 279 -12.44 19.60 -14.07
CA GLN A 279 -12.59 19.80 -15.52
C GLN A 279 -11.28 19.55 -16.29
N ILE A 280 -10.11 19.91 -15.75
CA ILE A 280 -8.81 19.57 -16.36
C ILE A 280 -8.64 18.05 -16.38
N LEU A 281 -8.85 17.38 -15.25
CA LEU A 281 -8.80 15.93 -15.15
C LEU A 281 -9.75 15.25 -16.16
N THR A 282 -10.98 15.75 -16.30
CA THR A 282 -11.96 15.22 -17.27
C THR A 282 -11.42 15.29 -18.70
N LYS A 283 -10.78 16.41 -19.08
CA LYS A 283 -10.16 16.57 -20.40
C LYS A 283 -8.97 15.63 -20.59
N GLU A 284 -8.14 15.45 -19.56
CA GLU A 284 -7.01 14.52 -19.62
C GLU A 284 -7.44 13.06 -19.77
N ILE A 285 -8.46 12.64 -19.03
CA ILE A 285 -9.06 11.30 -19.16
C ILE A 285 -9.61 11.12 -20.57
N HIS A 286 -10.39 12.08 -21.08
CA HIS A 286 -10.94 11.99 -22.43
C HIS A 286 -9.86 11.90 -23.50
N LYS A 287 -8.78 12.69 -23.36
CA LYS A 287 -7.63 12.63 -24.27
C LYS A 287 -6.96 11.25 -24.24
N LYS A 288 -6.71 10.68 -23.05
CA LYS A 288 -6.13 9.34 -22.91
C LYS A 288 -7.02 8.24 -23.48
N MET A 289 -8.34 8.37 -23.36
CA MET A 289 -9.28 7.42 -23.95
C MET A 289 -9.20 7.42 -25.48
N ILE A 290 -9.08 8.60 -26.10
CA ILE A 290 -8.87 8.72 -27.55
C ILE A 290 -7.53 8.09 -27.96
N GLU A 291 -6.45 8.39 -27.24
CA GLU A 291 -5.12 7.81 -27.51
C GLU A 291 -5.15 6.26 -27.41
N ASP A 292 -5.82 5.70 -26.39
CA ASP A 292 -5.97 4.25 -26.22
C ASP A 292 -6.85 3.61 -27.32
N GLU A 293 -7.87 4.30 -27.82
CA GLU A 293 -8.69 3.83 -28.95
C GLU A 293 -7.89 3.85 -30.27
N GLU A 294 -7.17 4.93 -30.56
CA GLU A 294 -6.32 5.03 -31.75
C GLU A 294 -5.23 3.94 -31.78
N LEU A 295 -4.61 3.64 -30.63
CA LEU A 295 -3.61 2.57 -30.52
C LEU A 295 -4.20 1.17 -30.73
N LYS A 296 -5.43 0.94 -30.27
CA LYS A 296 -6.16 -0.32 -30.51
C LYS A 296 -6.54 -0.48 -31.98
N GLU A 297 -6.98 0.58 -32.65
CA GLU A 297 -7.29 0.56 -34.09
C GLU A 297 -6.05 0.30 -34.95
N GLN A 298 -4.87 0.75 -34.50
CA GLN A 298 -3.59 0.50 -35.16
C GLN A 298 -3.00 -0.90 -34.88
N GLY A 299 -3.64 -1.72 -34.05
CA GLY A 299 -3.15 -3.07 -33.71
C GLY A 299 -1.85 -3.08 -32.91
N ILE A 300 -1.49 -1.97 -32.24
CA ILE A 300 -0.27 -1.85 -31.44
C ILE A 300 -0.59 -2.31 -30.01
N ASP A 301 -0.16 -3.52 -29.68
CA ASP A 301 -0.24 -4.03 -28.30
C ASP A 301 0.88 -3.40 -27.45
N LEU A 302 0.51 -2.52 -26.52
CA LEU A 302 1.42 -1.73 -25.66
C LEU A 302 2.26 -2.56 -24.67
N VAL A 303 2.25 -3.90 -24.76
CA VAL A 303 2.96 -4.80 -23.84
C VAL A 303 4.49 -4.81 -24.05
N ASN A 304 5.02 -4.21 -25.13
CA ASN A 304 6.44 -4.32 -25.50
C ASN A 304 7.22 -3.01 -25.62
N THR A 305 6.86 -1.93 -24.92
CA THR A 305 7.71 -0.72 -24.94
C THR A 305 7.72 0.03 -23.60
N MET A 306 8.47 -0.51 -22.63
CA MET A 306 9.25 0.15 -21.56
C MET A 306 9.67 -0.87 -20.50
#